data_AF-A0A552UUU0-F1
#
_entry.id   AF-A0A552UUU0-F1
#
_cell.length_a   1.000
_cell.length_b   1.000
_cell.length_c   1.000
_cell.angle_alpha   90.00
_cell.angle_beta   90.00
_cell.angle_gamma   90.00
#
_symmetry.space_group_name_H-M   'P 1'
#
loop_
_entity.id
_entity.type
_entity.pdbx_description
1 polymer ?
#
loop_
_entity_poly.entity_id
_entity_poly.type
_entity_poly.pdbx_seq_one_letter_code
_entity_poly.pdbx_strand_id
1 'polypeptide(L)'
;MGYPKTLKEENIQEDDYEYGLEQTYYQMKSTNKQDTLDDYTYIKIQTNKNKDIADQGNFKGRGYKIYEKQAKLKDQELKYTYKYGAKGNQKTPIEYNEQIVGMTLLGEVEKTDKEEVKVNLRIDKGKKGLYPYPFRPETGNMMYNMPQKGTTVSLYMPNHDERFAMIINSIRQNTSQDMTDPSK
;
A
#
# COMPACT_ATOMS: atom_id res chain seq x y z
N MET A 1 -8.16 -2.77 10.61
CA MET A 1 -9.17 -3.83 10.72
C MET A 1 -8.42 -5.11 11.04
N GLY A 2 -8.45 -5.57 12.29
CA GLY A 2 -7.65 -6.71 12.76
C GLY A 2 -8.37 -8.03 12.49
N TYR A 3 -7.60 -9.09 12.26
CA TYR A 3 -8.12 -10.45 12.12
C TYR A 3 -8.99 -10.83 13.33
N PRO A 4 -10.07 -11.61 13.15
CA PRO A 4 -10.89 -12.09 14.25
C PRO A 4 -10.06 -12.86 15.29
N LYS A 5 -10.36 -12.65 16.58
CA LYS A 5 -9.58 -13.12 17.74
C LYS A 5 -9.63 -14.64 17.98
N THR A 6 -10.40 -15.40 17.21
CA THR A 6 -10.49 -16.86 17.32
C THR A 6 -10.15 -17.48 15.98
N LEU A 7 -8.92 -17.95 15.85
CA LEU A 7 -8.50 -18.79 14.74
C LEU A 7 -8.94 -20.22 15.09
N LYS A 8 -9.92 -20.76 14.36
CA LYS A 8 -10.27 -22.18 14.49
C LYS A 8 -9.35 -22.99 13.60
N GLU A 9 -8.69 -23.99 14.17
CA GLU A 9 -7.88 -24.95 13.44
C GLU A 9 -8.67 -26.25 13.27
N GLU A 10 -8.77 -26.74 12.03
CA GLU A 10 -9.40 -28.01 11.72
C GLU A 10 -8.54 -28.83 10.76
N ASN A 11 -8.66 -30.16 10.82
CA ASN A 11 -8.17 -31.00 9.74
C ASN A 11 -9.20 -31.02 8.62
N ILE A 12 -8.76 -30.75 7.40
CA ILE A 12 -9.55 -30.91 6.20
C ILE A 12 -9.67 -32.42 5.92
N GLN A 13 -10.83 -32.99 6.23
CA GLN A 13 -11.15 -34.42 6.07
C GLN A 13 -12.21 -34.68 4.98
N GLU A 14 -12.55 -33.68 4.17
CA GLU A 14 -13.60 -33.80 3.15
C GLU A 14 -13.05 -34.58 1.95
N ASP A 15 -13.78 -35.62 1.52
CA ASP A 15 -13.38 -36.49 0.41
C ASP A 15 -13.48 -35.80 -0.97
N ASP A 16 -14.43 -34.87 -1.10
CA ASP A 16 -14.63 -34.04 -2.30
C ASP A 16 -13.95 -32.67 -2.13
N TYR A 17 -12.76 -32.54 -2.71
CA TYR A 17 -12.02 -31.29 -2.76
C TYR A 17 -11.44 -31.03 -4.16
N GLU A 18 -11.33 -29.75 -4.50
CA GLU A 18 -10.59 -29.29 -5.68
C GLU A 18 -9.24 -28.72 -5.21
N TYR A 19 -8.13 -29.22 -5.74
CA TYR A 19 -6.78 -28.75 -5.41
C TYR A 19 -6.12 -28.16 -6.66
N GLY A 20 -5.50 -26.99 -6.52
CA GLY A 20 -4.89 -26.32 -7.66
C GLY A 20 -3.89 -25.24 -7.27
N LEU A 21 -3.38 -24.56 -8.29
CA LEU A 21 -2.50 -23.40 -8.17
C LEU A 21 -3.31 -22.14 -8.47
N GLU A 22 -3.16 -21.12 -7.62
CA GLU A 22 -3.84 -19.85 -7.82
C GLU A 22 -3.13 -19.00 -8.90
N GLN A 23 -3.92 -18.23 -9.66
CA GLN A 23 -3.38 -17.37 -10.72
C GLN A 23 -2.46 -16.26 -10.19
N THR A 24 -2.64 -15.86 -8.93
CA THR A 24 -1.81 -14.88 -8.22
C THR A 24 -0.33 -15.23 -8.21
N TYR A 25 0.02 -16.52 -8.31
CA TYR A 25 1.41 -16.97 -8.48
C TYR A 25 2.11 -16.24 -9.64
N TYR A 26 1.46 -16.17 -10.80
CA TYR A 26 2.05 -15.59 -12.00
C TYR A 26 2.20 -14.07 -11.90
N GLN A 27 1.30 -13.41 -11.18
CA GLN A 27 1.35 -11.97 -10.93
C GLN A 27 2.48 -11.63 -9.94
N MET A 28 2.67 -12.46 -8.92
CA MET A 28 3.60 -12.19 -7.81
C MET A 28 5.02 -12.71 -8.04
N LYS A 29 5.23 -13.63 -8.99
CA LYS A 29 6.54 -14.25 -9.26
C LYS A 29 7.67 -13.24 -9.53
N SER A 30 7.36 -12.13 -10.19
CA SER A 30 8.34 -11.06 -10.47
C SER A 30 8.80 -10.37 -9.18
N THR A 31 7.85 -10.09 -8.28
CA THR A 31 8.05 -9.29 -7.07
C THR A 31 8.58 -10.11 -5.91
N ASN A 32 8.16 -11.38 -5.76
CA ASN A 32 8.49 -12.24 -4.64
C ASN A 32 9.34 -13.44 -5.07
N LYS A 33 10.60 -13.20 -5.45
CA LYS A 33 11.53 -14.22 -5.96
C LYS A 33 11.80 -15.41 -5.01
N GLN A 34 11.48 -15.27 -3.73
CA GLN A 34 11.68 -16.31 -2.71
C GLN A 34 10.49 -17.26 -2.56
N ASP A 35 9.31 -16.90 -3.09
CA ASP A 35 8.14 -17.76 -2.95
C ASP A 35 8.19 -18.95 -3.91
N THR A 36 7.69 -20.09 -3.45
CA THR A 36 7.61 -21.33 -4.24
C THR A 36 6.22 -21.54 -4.82
N LEU A 37 6.07 -22.43 -5.80
CA LEU A 37 4.76 -22.84 -6.36
C LEU A 37 3.80 -23.28 -5.25
N ASP A 38 4.32 -24.05 -4.30
CA ASP A 38 3.57 -24.54 -3.16
C ASP A 38 2.96 -23.41 -2.34
N ASP A 39 3.57 -22.23 -2.28
CA ASP A 39 3.04 -21.10 -1.49
C ASP A 39 1.75 -20.50 -2.07
N TYR A 40 1.40 -20.87 -3.31
CA TYR A 40 0.21 -20.39 -4.02
C TYR A 40 -0.82 -21.48 -4.29
N THR A 41 -0.67 -22.65 -3.66
CA THR A 41 -1.67 -23.72 -3.81
C THR A 41 -2.94 -23.39 -3.03
N TYR A 42 -4.07 -23.86 -3.55
CA TYR A 42 -5.36 -23.74 -2.88
C TYR A 42 -6.08 -25.08 -2.81
N ILE A 43 -6.98 -25.18 -1.84
CA ILE A 43 -7.94 -26.27 -1.68
C ILE A 43 -9.31 -25.65 -1.62
N LYS A 44 -10.22 -26.10 -2.47
CA LYS A 44 -11.60 -25.64 -2.51
C LYS A 44 -12.54 -26.75 -2.07
N ILE A 45 -13.41 -26.42 -1.14
CA ILE A 45 -14.26 -27.36 -0.41
C ILE A 45 -15.68 -26.79 -0.37
N GLN A 46 -16.67 -27.64 -0.53
CA GLN A 46 -18.06 -27.29 -0.29
C GLN A 46 -18.55 -27.97 0.99
N THR A 47 -19.18 -27.22 1.89
CA THR A 47 -19.71 -27.76 3.15
C THR A 47 -20.94 -26.98 3.59
N ASN A 48 -21.77 -27.60 4.43
CA ASN A 48 -22.93 -26.95 5.04
C ASN A 48 -22.54 -26.17 6.31
N LYS A 49 -21.30 -26.31 6.78
CA LYS A 49 -20.80 -25.62 7.97
C LYS A 49 -20.43 -24.18 7.64
N ASN A 50 -20.91 -23.25 8.47
CA ASN A 50 -20.52 -21.86 8.40
C ASN A 50 -19.15 -21.68 9.09
N LYS A 51 -18.15 -21.19 8.34
CA LYS A 51 -16.77 -20.91 8.77
C LYS A 51 -16.43 -19.46 8.43
N ASP A 52 -15.46 -18.88 9.12
CA ASP A 52 -15.09 -17.49 8.94
C ASP A 52 -13.83 -17.34 8.08
N ILE A 53 -13.72 -16.18 7.41
CA ILE A 53 -12.48 -15.83 6.72
C ILE A 53 -11.33 -15.85 7.73
N ALA A 54 -10.17 -16.32 7.28
CA ALA A 54 -8.95 -16.56 8.04
C ALA A 54 -8.96 -17.76 9.01
N ASP A 55 -10.04 -18.55 9.09
CA ASP A 55 -9.99 -19.86 9.75
C ASP A 55 -8.92 -20.76 9.11
N GLN A 56 -8.28 -21.59 9.92
CA GLN A 56 -7.14 -22.42 9.53
C GLN A 56 -7.57 -23.85 9.24
N GLY A 57 -7.09 -24.41 8.13
CA GLY A 57 -7.27 -25.80 7.77
C GLY A 57 -5.92 -26.49 7.59
N ASN A 58 -5.70 -27.61 8.25
CA ASN A 58 -4.57 -28.49 7.96
C ASN A 58 -4.99 -29.48 6.86
N PHE A 59 -4.23 -29.53 5.78
CA PHE A 59 -4.40 -30.50 4.71
C PHE A 59 -3.07 -31.19 4.45
N LYS A 60 -3.04 -32.51 4.63
CA LYS A 60 -1.86 -33.36 4.43
C LYS A 60 -0.61 -32.86 5.18
N GLY A 61 -0.78 -32.39 6.42
CA GLY A 61 0.32 -31.90 7.26
C GLY A 61 0.72 -30.44 7.00
N ARG A 62 0.03 -29.75 6.10
CA ARG A 62 0.32 -28.34 5.75
C ARG A 62 -0.85 -27.44 6.12
N GLY A 63 -0.55 -26.28 6.71
CA GLY A 63 -1.55 -25.27 7.08
C GLY A 63 -1.97 -24.39 5.91
N TYR A 64 -3.27 -24.18 5.76
CA TYR A 64 -3.92 -23.27 4.83
C TYR A 64 -4.90 -22.37 5.59
N LYS A 65 -5.29 -21.23 5.00
CA LYS A 65 -6.31 -20.34 5.57
C LYS A 65 -7.41 -20.03 4.58
N ILE A 66 -8.64 -19.88 5.07
CA ILE A 66 -9.76 -19.43 4.24
C ILE A 66 -9.52 -17.97 3.83
N TYR A 67 -9.41 -17.72 2.53
CA TYR A 67 -9.31 -16.36 1.97
C TYR A 67 -10.50 -16.00 1.09
N GLU A 68 -11.29 -17.00 0.67
CA GLU A 68 -12.53 -16.80 -0.08
C GLU A 68 -13.65 -17.65 0.52
N LYS A 69 -14.83 -17.04 0.66
CA LYS A 69 -16.07 -17.68 1.13
C LYS A 69 -17.20 -17.27 0.21
N GLN A 70 -17.89 -18.25 -0.34
CA GLN A 70 -19.13 -18.07 -1.09
C GLN A 70 -20.26 -18.80 -0.39
N ALA A 71 -21.42 -18.16 -0.25
CA ALA A 71 -22.64 -18.78 0.27
C ALA A 71 -23.71 -18.76 -0.81
N LYS A 72 -24.33 -19.90 -1.10
CA LYS A 72 -25.39 -20.04 -2.10
C LYS A 72 -26.55 -20.81 -1.50
N LEU A 73 -27.75 -20.25 -1.57
CA LEU A 73 -28.98 -20.97 -1.25
C LEU A 73 -29.36 -21.85 -2.46
N LYS A 74 -29.39 -23.16 -2.27
CA LYS A 74 -29.83 -24.14 -3.28
C LYS A 74 -30.82 -25.10 -2.63
N ASP A 75 -31.98 -25.29 -3.26
CA ASP A 75 -33.00 -26.24 -2.78
C ASP A 75 -33.38 -26.04 -1.29
N GLN A 76 -33.53 -24.78 -0.87
CA GLN A 76 -33.81 -24.37 0.52
C GLN A 76 -32.68 -24.67 1.54
N GLU A 77 -31.52 -25.13 1.08
CA GLU A 77 -30.33 -25.38 1.89
C GLU A 77 -29.23 -24.36 1.57
N LEU A 78 -28.59 -23.82 2.61
CA LEU A 78 -27.46 -22.89 2.45
C LEU A 78 -26.16 -23.68 2.30
N LYS A 79 -25.61 -23.69 1.09
CA LYS A 79 -24.31 -24.30 0.77
C LYS A 79 -23.20 -23.25 0.87
N TYR A 80 -22.12 -23.58 1.56
CA TYR A 80 -20.91 -22.77 1.59
C TYR A 80 -19.81 -23.40 0.76
N THR A 81 -19.11 -22.59 -0.03
CA THR A 81 -17.89 -22.97 -0.73
C THR A 81 -16.75 -22.11 -0.20
N TYR A 82 -15.66 -22.74 0.21
CA TYR A 82 -14.48 -22.09 0.77
C TYR A 82 -13.27 -22.37 -0.12
N LYS A 83 -12.43 -21.37 -0.35
CA LYS A 83 -11.04 -21.58 -0.82
C LYS A 83 -10.08 -21.36 0.33
N TYR A 84 -9.31 -22.40 0.63
CA TYR A 84 -8.20 -22.40 1.57
C TYR A 84 -6.91 -22.17 0.78
N GLY A 85 -6.16 -21.14 1.12
CA GLY A 85 -4.94 -20.74 0.42
C GLY A 85 -3.71 -20.89 1.31
N ALA A 86 -2.60 -21.30 0.69
CA ALA A 86 -1.29 -21.24 1.32
C ALA A 86 -0.84 -19.78 1.54
N LYS A 87 0.29 -19.57 2.22
CA LYS A 87 0.74 -18.24 2.66
C LYS A 87 0.90 -17.20 1.54
N GLY A 88 1.22 -17.62 0.31
CA GLY A 88 1.36 -16.73 -0.85
C GLY A 88 0.01 -16.18 -1.33
N ASN A 89 -1.09 -16.93 -1.17
CA ASN A 89 -2.45 -16.51 -1.54
C ASN A 89 -3.04 -15.45 -0.59
N GLN A 90 -2.38 -15.17 0.54
CA GLN A 90 -2.76 -14.10 1.47
C GLN A 90 -2.08 -12.77 1.15
N LYS A 91 -1.24 -12.72 0.11
CA LYS A 91 -0.55 -11.50 -0.31
C LYS A 91 -1.37 -10.81 -1.40
N THR A 92 -1.65 -9.53 -1.21
CA THR A 92 -2.25 -8.66 -2.24
C THR A 92 -1.12 -7.91 -2.95
N PRO A 93 -1.12 -7.84 -4.29
CA PRO A 93 -0.17 -7.00 -5.00
C PRO A 93 -0.34 -5.54 -4.55
N ILE A 94 0.77 -4.80 -4.45
CA ILE A 94 0.68 -3.36 -4.23
C ILE A 94 0.15 -2.74 -5.51
N GLU A 95 -0.98 -2.08 -5.41
CA GLU A 95 -1.53 -1.26 -6.50
C GLU A 95 -1.01 0.16 -6.32
N TYR A 96 -0.22 0.62 -7.30
CA TYR A 96 0.28 1.98 -7.34
C TYR A 96 -0.64 2.87 -8.16
N ASN A 97 -0.70 4.15 -7.80
CA ASN A 97 -1.45 5.14 -8.57
C ASN A 97 -0.57 5.72 -9.68
N GLU A 98 -0.66 5.19 -10.89
CA GLU A 98 0.12 5.68 -12.04
C GLU A 98 -0.19 7.15 -12.41
N GLN A 99 -1.33 7.70 -11.98
CA GLN A 99 -1.69 9.09 -12.27
C GLN A 99 -0.82 10.10 -11.52
N ILE A 100 -0.09 9.69 -10.48
CA ILE A 100 0.77 10.59 -9.71
C ILE A 100 2.15 10.79 -10.34
N VAL A 101 2.51 9.97 -11.33
CA VAL A 101 3.84 10.05 -11.97
C VAL A 101 4.02 11.43 -12.59
N GLY A 102 5.08 12.13 -12.18
CA GLY A 102 5.39 13.48 -12.63
C GLY A 102 4.55 14.58 -11.98
N MET A 103 3.60 14.24 -11.10
CA MET A 103 2.83 15.25 -10.39
C MET A 103 3.70 16.05 -9.42
N THR A 104 3.35 17.32 -9.28
CA THR A 104 3.92 18.21 -8.27
C THR A 104 2.82 18.74 -7.37
N LEU A 105 2.97 18.55 -6.07
CA LEU A 105 2.06 19.05 -5.06
C LEU A 105 2.69 20.21 -4.31
N LEU A 106 1.94 21.30 -4.15
CA LEU A 106 2.40 22.44 -3.37
C LEU A 106 2.08 22.25 -1.89
N GLY A 107 3.02 22.66 -1.05
CA GLY A 107 2.84 22.66 0.39
C GLY A 107 3.72 23.69 1.09
N GLU A 108 3.49 23.86 2.38
CA GLU A 108 4.22 24.80 3.23
C GLU A 108 5.14 24.04 4.19
N VAL A 109 6.39 24.48 4.32
CA VAL A 109 7.34 23.86 5.25
C VAL A 109 6.92 24.09 6.69
N GLU A 110 6.69 23.00 7.43
CA GLU A 110 6.41 23.05 8.86
C GLU A 110 7.71 22.91 9.69
N LYS A 111 8.62 22.03 9.24
CA LYS A 111 9.90 21.77 9.91
C LYS A 111 10.93 21.22 8.92
N THR A 112 12.19 21.55 9.14
CA THR A 112 13.34 20.92 8.50
C THR A 112 14.18 20.15 9.51
N ASP A 113 14.72 19.01 9.12
CA ASP A 113 15.67 18.22 9.91
C ASP A 113 16.70 17.58 8.97
N LYS A 114 17.98 17.98 9.10
CA LYS A 114 19.08 17.57 8.19
C LYS A 114 18.76 17.80 6.70
N GLU A 115 18.57 16.73 5.93
CA GLU A 115 18.21 16.75 4.50
C GLU A 115 16.72 16.45 4.28
N GLU A 116 15.91 16.43 5.34
CA GLU A 116 14.48 16.14 5.27
C GLU A 116 13.65 17.37 5.61
N VAL A 117 12.53 17.50 4.90
CA VAL A 117 11.58 18.59 5.03
C VAL A 117 10.22 18.00 5.30
N LYS A 118 9.57 18.46 6.37
CA LYS A 118 8.18 18.12 6.69
C LYS A 118 7.30 19.24 6.17
N VAL A 119 6.33 18.87 5.35
CA VAL A 119 5.51 19.81 4.58
C VAL A 119 4.04 19.57 4.89
N ASN A 120 3.30 20.65 5.09
CA ASN A 120 1.84 20.63 5.10
C ASN A 120 1.36 20.77 3.64
N LEU A 121 0.81 19.71 3.06
CA LEU A 121 0.35 19.77 1.67
C LEU A 121 -0.98 20.53 1.58
N ARG A 122 -1.14 21.35 0.54
CA ARG A 122 -2.38 22.12 0.34
C ARG A 122 -3.61 21.23 0.14
N ILE A 123 -3.40 20.00 -0.34
CA ILE A 123 -4.46 19.01 -0.55
C ILE A 123 -5.03 18.45 0.75
N ASP A 124 -4.33 18.59 1.88
CA ASP A 124 -4.69 17.90 3.13
C ASP A 124 -5.92 18.50 3.84
N LYS A 125 -6.49 19.61 3.33
CA LYS A 125 -7.72 20.26 3.84
C LYS A 125 -7.76 20.39 5.38
N GLY A 126 -6.61 20.68 6.00
CA GLY A 126 -6.49 20.86 7.45
C GLY A 126 -6.12 19.61 8.27
N LYS A 127 -6.00 18.43 7.64
CA LYS A 127 -5.33 17.28 8.26
C LYS A 127 -3.82 17.49 8.17
N LYS A 128 -3.07 17.20 9.22
CA LYS A 128 -1.62 17.32 9.21
C LYS A 128 -0.98 15.94 9.10
N GLY A 129 -0.51 15.59 7.90
CA GLY A 129 0.32 14.41 7.68
C GLY A 129 1.79 14.84 7.59
N LEU A 130 2.52 14.83 8.70
CA LEU A 130 3.93 15.22 8.70
C LEU A 130 4.84 14.03 8.35
N TYR A 131 4.90 13.68 7.06
CA TYR A 131 5.91 12.76 6.55
C TYR A 131 7.20 13.55 6.18
N PRO A 132 8.40 13.06 6.57
CA PRO A 132 9.65 13.68 6.16
C PRO A 132 10.00 13.32 4.71
N TYR A 133 10.16 14.33 3.86
CA TYR A 133 10.56 14.16 2.46
C TYR A 133 12.01 14.62 2.26
N PRO A 134 12.83 13.88 1.49
CA PRO A 134 14.18 14.33 1.16
C PRO A 134 14.15 15.61 0.32
N PHE A 135 15.02 16.56 0.66
CA PHE A 135 15.25 17.77 -0.12
C PHE A 135 16.31 17.51 -1.20
N ARG A 136 15.98 17.86 -2.44
CA ARG A 136 16.82 17.66 -3.63
C ARG A 136 16.79 18.93 -4.48
N PRO A 137 17.63 19.93 -4.17
CA PRO A 137 17.65 21.19 -4.91
C PRO A 137 18.03 20.95 -6.38
N GLU A 138 17.37 21.66 -7.30
CA GLU A 138 17.67 21.59 -8.75
C GLU A 138 19.14 21.91 -9.07
N THR A 139 19.76 22.79 -8.29
CA THR A 139 21.16 23.22 -8.46
C THR A 139 22.19 22.20 -7.96
N GLY A 140 21.76 21.04 -7.48
CA GLY A 140 22.63 20.07 -6.81
C GLY A 140 23.30 20.67 -5.57
N ASN A 141 24.57 20.35 -5.34
CA ASN A 141 25.31 20.80 -4.16
C ASN A 141 25.83 22.25 -4.25
N MET A 142 25.67 22.93 -5.39
CA MET A 142 26.27 24.26 -5.59
C MET A 142 25.60 25.36 -4.77
N MET A 143 24.31 25.20 -4.43
CA MET A 143 23.56 26.17 -3.63
C MET A 143 22.62 25.44 -2.66
N TYR A 144 23.19 24.82 -1.63
CA TYR A 144 22.42 24.11 -0.61
C TYR A 144 21.83 25.08 0.41
N ASN A 145 20.57 25.47 0.21
CA ASN A 145 19.80 26.23 1.19
C ASN A 145 18.54 25.46 1.57
N MET A 146 18.48 24.96 2.80
CA MET A 146 17.26 24.33 3.33
C MET A 146 16.13 25.36 3.37
N PRO A 147 14.91 24.99 2.94
CA PRO A 147 13.78 25.89 2.98
C PRO A 147 13.39 26.21 4.43
N GLN A 148 13.10 27.48 4.71
CA GLN A 148 12.71 27.89 6.06
C GLN A 148 11.24 27.53 6.33
N LYS A 149 10.89 27.35 7.60
CA LYS A 149 9.49 27.20 8.03
C LYS A 149 8.62 28.33 7.44
N GLY A 150 7.46 27.99 6.92
CA GLY A 150 6.54 28.91 6.24
C GLY A 150 6.79 29.08 4.74
N THR A 151 7.88 28.53 4.21
CA THR A 151 8.18 28.62 2.77
C THR A 151 7.28 27.68 1.98
N THR A 152 6.76 28.15 0.84
CA THR A 152 6.06 27.28 -0.11
C THR A 152 7.07 26.45 -0.89
N VAL A 153 6.90 25.13 -0.89
CA VAL A 153 7.75 24.18 -1.59
C VAL A 153 6.94 23.27 -2.51
N SER A 154 7.64 22.67 -3.48
CA SER A 154 7.10 21.72 -4.44
C SER A 154 7.52 20.29 -4.09
N LEU A 155 6.56 19.44 -3.73
CA LEU A 155 6.73 17.99 -3.58
C LEU A 155 6.52 17.33 -4.93
N TYR A 156 7.58 16.76 -5.49
CA TYR A 156 7.58 16.10 -6.78
C TYR A 156 7.52 14.58 -6.61
N MET A 157 6.68 13.94 -7.44
CA MET A 157 6.48 12.50 -7.50
C MET A 157 7.19 11.94 -8.75
N PRO A 158 8.43 11.42 -8.63
CA PRO A 158 9.19 10.97 -9.80
C PRO A 158 8.64 9.69 -10.43
N ASN A 159 7.93 8.86 -9.67
CA ASN A 159 7.33 7.60 -10.10
C ASN A 159 6.00 7.37 -9.36
N HIS A 160 5.40 6.19 -9.58
CA HIS A 160 4.11 5.81 -9.01
C HIS A 160 4.18 5.43 -7.52
N ASP A 161 5.38 5.36 -6.94
CA ASP A 161 5.60 5.02 -5.56
C ASP A 161 5.89 6.29 -4.74
N GLU A 162 4.89 6.71 -3.97
CA GLU A 162 4.91 7.93 -3.13
C GLU A 162 6.11 7.99 -2.17
N ARG A 163 6.74 6.86 -1.85
CA ARG A 163 7.94 6.81 -0.99
C ARG A 163 9.17 7.47 -1.64
N PHE A 164 9.18 7.61 -2.96
CA PHE A 164 10.24 8.30 -3.70
C PHE A 164 9.97 9.80 -3.90
N ALA A 165 8.88 10.32 -3.33
CA ALA A 165 8.58 11.74 -3.41
C ALA A 165 9.70 12.59 -2.79
N MET A 166 10.00 13.72 -3.43
CA MET A 166 11.10 14.60 -3.01
C MET A 166 10.75 16.08 -3.17
N ILE A 167 11.34 16.92 -2.32
CA ILE A 167 11.17 18.37 -2.43
C ILE A 167 12.23 18.91 -3.39
N ILE A 168 11.79 19.49 -4.51
CA ILE A 168 12.70 19.96 -5.57
C ILE A 168 12.97 21.46 -5.54
N ASN A 169 11.98 22.27 -5.15
CA ASN A 169 12.03 23.73 -5.26
C ASN A 169 11.39 24.44 -4.07
N SER A 170 11.87 25.66 -3.82
CA SER A 170 11.22 26.66 -2.95
C SER A 170 10.67 27.77 -3.83
N ILE A 171 9.37 27.97 -3.82
CA ILE A 171 8.72 29.01 -4.61
C ILE A 171 8.71 30.30 -3.79
N ARG A 172 9.40 31.32 -4.30
CA ARG A 172 9.34 32.68 -3.73
C ARG A 172 7.95 33.25 -4.01
N GLN A 173 7.13 33.37 -2.97
CA GLN A 173 5.90 34.17 -3.02
C GLN A 173 6.24 35.63 -2.77
N ASN A 174 6.88 36.27 -3.75
CA ASN A 174 6.97 37.73 -3.71
C ASN A 174 5.63 38.31 -4.15
N THR A 175 4.83 38.76 -3.19
CA THR A 175 3.97 39.92 -3.42
C THR A 175 4.88 41.07 -3.82
N SER A 176 4.66 41.59 -5.02
CA SER A 176 5.35 42.74 -5.62
C SER A 176 5.05 44.03 -4.84
N GLN A 177 5.61 44.16 -3.65
CA GLN A 177 5.71 45.39 -2.86
C GLN A 177 7.12 45.39 -2.25
N ASP A 178 7.82 46.50 -2.37
CA ASP A 178 9.22 46.73 -1.98
C ASP A 178 10.30 46.29 -3.00
N MET A 179 10.14 46.77 -4.23
CA MET A 179 11.28 47.25 -5.01
C MET A 179 11.29 48.78 -4.92
N THR A 180 11.76 49.33 -3.80
CA THR A 180 12.08 50.76 -3.74
C THR A 180 13.34 51.01 -4.55
N ASP A 181 13.18 51.82 -5.60
CA ASP A 181 14.24 52.38 -6.45
C ASP A 181 15.35 53.01 -5.60
N PRO A 182 16.64 52.64 -5.78
CA PRO A 182 17.75 53.18 -4.99
C PRO A 182 18.17 54.61 -5.39
N SER A 183 17.34 55.32 -6.15
CA SER A 183 17.63 56.68 -6.63
C SER A 183 16.79 57.72 -5.88
N LYS A 184 17.15 58.05 -4.63
CA LYS A 184 16.87 59.35 -4.00
C LYS A 184 17.71 59.59 -2.75
#